data_AF-A0A674C3A0-F1
#
_entry.id   AF-A0A674C3A0-F1
#
_cell.length_a   1.000
_cell.length_b   1.000
_cell.length_c   1.000
_cell.angle_alpha   90.00
_cell.angle_beta   90.00
_cell.angle_gamma   90.00
#
_symmetry.space_group_name_H-M   'P 1'
#
loop_
_entity.id
_entity.type
_entity.pdbx_description
1 polymer ?
#
loop_
_entity_poly.entity_id
_entity_poly.type
_entity_poly.pdbx_seq_one_letter_code
_entity_poly.pdbx_strand_id
1 'polypeptide(L)' 'MEEKVILASILRYFNMEACQKREDLNPLGELILRPENGIWIKL' A
#
# COMPACT_ATOMS: atom_id res chain seq x y z
N MET A 1 -13.45 -9.10 -5.86
CA MET A 1 -14.60 -8.40 -5.23
C MET A 1 -14.30 -8.08 -3.76
N GLU A 2 -13.60 -8.95 -3.06
CA GLU A 2 -13.33 -8.85 -1.62
C GLU A 2 -12.30 -7.77 -1.28
N GLU A 3 -11.20 -7.69 -2.03
CA GLU A 3 -10.11 -6.72 -1.78
C GLU A 3 -10.60 -5.28 -1.76
N LYS A 4 -11.48 -4.91 -2.69
CA LYS A 4 -12.07 -3.56 -2.73
C LYS A 4 -13.01 -3.29 -1.54
N VAL A 5 -13.66 -4.32 -1.00
CA VAL A 5 -14.55 -4.18 0.18
C VAL A 5 -13.70 -3.96 1.43
N ILE A 6 -12.62 -4.72 1.57
CA ILE A 6 -11.65 -4.57 2.66
C ILE A 6 -11.01 -3.18 2.61
N LEU A 7 -10.48 -2.79 1.45
CA LEU A 7 -9.84 -1.48 1.27
C LEU A 7 -10.81 -0.35 1.59
N ALA A 8 -12.06 -0.44 1.11
CA ALA A 8 -13.07 0.58 1.39
C ALA A 8 -13.43 0.66 2.88
N SER A 9 -13.42 -0.46 3.62
CA SER A 9 -13.63 -0.45 5.06
C SER A 9 -12.47 0.20 5.79
N ILE A 10 -11.23 -0.13 5.43
CA ILE A 10 -10.04 0.47 6.04
C ILE A 10 -10.04 2.00 5.83
N LEU A 11 -10.24 2.46 4.59
CA LEU A 11 -10.21 3.89 4.25
C LEU A 11 -11.36 4.71 4.87
N ARG A 12 -12.46 4.07 5.29
CA ARG A 12 -13.58 4.74 5.95
C ARG A 12 -13.37 4.98 7.44
N TYR A 13 -12.62 4.10 8.10
CA TYR A 13 -12.54 4.08 9.57
C TYR A 13 -11.18 4.50 10.13
N PHE A 14 -10.13 4.50 9.32
CA PHE A 14 -8.78 4.86 9.75
C PHE A 14 -8.26 6.08 9.00
N ASN A 15 -7.55 6.96 9.70
CA ASN A 15 -6.77 8.01 9.06
C ASN A 15 -5.35 7.49 8.87
N MET A 16 -4.98 7.23 7.62
CA MET A 16 -3.75 6.50 7.31
C MET A 16 -2.69 7.40 6.71
N GLU A 17 -1.45 7.19 7.12
CA GLU A 17 -0.29 7.86 6.53
C GLU A 17 0.72 6.82 6.04
N ALA A 18 1.31 7.06 4.87
CA ALA A 18 2.43 6.27 4.39
C ALA A 18 3.71 6.69 5.11
N CYS A 19 4.49 5.72 5.60
CA CYS A 19 5.74 5.97 6.33
C CYS A 19 6.95 6.11 5.40
N GLN A 20 6.75 6.03 4.09
CA GLN A 20 7.80 5.93 3.07
C GLN A 20 7.47 6.86 1.90
N LYS A 21 8.52 7.44 1.28
CA LYS A 21 8.37 8.17 0.02
C LYS A 21 8.36 7.20 -1.16
N ARG A 22 8.03 7.71 -2.35
CA ARG A 22 7.98 6.89 -3.57
C ARG A 22 9.36 6.37 -3.95
N GLU A 23 10.39 7.18 -3.77
CA GLU A 23 11.78 6.79 -4.00
C GLU A 23 12.25 5.63 -3.09
N ASP A 24 11.64 5.44 -1.93
CA ASP A 24 12.01 4.39 -0.97
C ASP A 24 11.40 3.02 -1.30
N LEU A 25 10.49 2.95 -2.27
CA LEU A 25 9.69 1.73 -2.55
C LEU A 25 10.46 0.63 -3.27
N ASN A 26 11.60 0.94 -3.89
CA ASN A 26 12.45 0.01 -4.64
C ASN A 26 11.62 -0.95 -5.55
N PRO A 27 10.96 -0.42 -6.60
CA PRO A 27 10.02 -1.21 -7.39
C PRO A 27 10.75 -2.34 -8.14
N LEU A 28 10.29 -3.58 -7.94
CA LEU A 28 10.75 -4.76 -8.65
C LEU A 28 10.02 -4.89 -9.98
N GLY A 29 10.78 -4.89 -11.07
CA GLY A 29 10.28 -5.07 -12.45
C GLY A 29 10.23 -6.54 -12.86
N GLU A 30 9.53 -7.38 -12.09
CA GLU A 30 9.31 -8.79 -12.43
C GLU A 30 8.18 -8.92 -13.48
N LEU A 31 7.31 -9.95 -13.36
CA LEU A 31 6.12 -10.09 -14.20
C LEU A 31 5.13 -8.93 -14.00
N ILE A 32 5.09 -8.37 -12.78
CA ILE A 32 4.33 -7.18 -12.42
C ILE A 32 5.24 -6.22 -11.66
N LEU A 33 4.94 -4.93 -11.79
CA LEU A 33 5.61 -3.89 -10.99
C LEU A 33 5.06 -3.92 -9.57
N ARG A 34 5.93 -4.16 -8.58
CA ARG A 34 5.56 -4.14 -7.16
C ARG A 34 6.68 -3.57 -6.29
N PRO A 35 6.39 -2.92 -5.15
CA PRO A 35 7.42 -2.58 -4.18
C PRO A 35 8.04 -3.87 -3.61
N GLU A 36 9.33 -3.83 -3.30
CA GLU A 36 10.06 -4.98 -2.72
C GLU A 36 9.48 -5.40 -1.35
N ASN A 37 9.19 -4.41 -0.49
CA ASN A 37 8.80 -4.65 0.91
C ASN A 37 7.38 -4.14 1.25
N GLY A 38 6.52 -3.98 0.25
CA GLY A 38 5.18 -3.41 0.43
C GLY A 38 5.18 -1.90 0.72
N ILE A 39 4.04 -1.37 1.17
CA ILE A 39 3.89 0.02 1.61
C ILE A 39 3.66 0.02 3.12
N TRP A 40 4.52 0.71 3.86
CA TRP A 40 4.37 0.84 5.31
C TRP A 40 3.37 1.93 5.64
N ILE A 41 2.43 1.59 6.50
CA ILE A 41 1.33 2.45 6.90
C ILE A 41 1.33 2.67 8.40
N LYS A 42 0.93 3.87 8.81
CA LYS A 42 0.56 4.22 10.17
C LYS A 42 -0.93 4.53 10.20
N LEU A 43 -1.63 4.02 11.21
CA LEU A 43 -3.05 4.28 11.48
C LEU A 43 -3.22 5.39 12.52
#